data_AF-A0AAV1S0E2-F1
#
_entry.id   AF-A0AAV1S0E2-F1
#
_cell.length_a   1.000
_cell.length_b   1.000
_cell.length_c   1.000
_cell.angle_alpha   90.00
_cell.angle_beta   90.00
_cell.angle_gamma   90.00
#
_symmetry.space_group_name_H-M   'P 1'
#
loop_
_entity.id
_entity.type
_entity.pdbx_description
1 polymer ?
#
loop_
_entity_poly.entity_id
_entity_poly.type
_entity_poly.pdbx_seq_one_letter_code
_entity_poly.pdbx_strand_id
1 'polypeptide(L)'
;MHLFAKSDPIIAALIDTFALPTLLDSPTQVGPLAFIDNFIFSSARTDFLKGLAKCVSGLAALGRSKISIPVQFHEAFSSSPHCFSLCLSAGSKSKPGVAFFGSKGPYIFLPGSIDLSKSLLYTPLLLNPVVALNQALLAIDGENGSGGTKISTVVPYIKLETSIYEAFIGAFLKEASSAFHLYCYDKAF
;
A
#
# COMPACT_ATOMS: atom_id res chain seq x y z
N MET A 1 -5.63 -15.43 7.47
CA MET A 1 -6.74 -15.19 6.52
C MET A 1 -7.02 -16.51 5.80
N HIS A 2 -8.11 -17.17 6.15
CA HIS A 2 -8.59 -18.36 5.45
C HIS A 2 -10.01 -18.02 4.99
N LEU A 3 -10.14 -17.69 3.71
CA LEU A 3 -11.42 -17.64 3.02
C LEU A 3 -11.37 -18.83 2.06
N PHE A 4 -12.24 -19.81 2.27
CA PHE A 4 -12.39 -20.94 1.36
C PHE A 4 -13.45 -20.57 0.32
N ALA A 5 -13.08 -20.62 -0.96
CA ALA A 5 -14.03 -20.54 -2.05
C ALA A 5 -13.99 -21.82 -2.87
N LYS A 6 -15.17 -22.36 -3.18
CA LYS A 6 -15.40 -23.47 -4.09
C LYS A 6 -15.48 -22.92 -5.53
N SER A 7 -14.68 -23.48 -6.44
CA SER A 7 -14.65 -23.18 -7.89
C SER A 7 -15.98 -23.61 -8.56
N ASP A 8 -16.58 -22.98 -9.58
CA ASP A 8 -16.12 -22.17 -10.74
C ASP A 8 -17.16 -21.07 -11.12
N PRO A 9 -16.72 -19.83 -11.42
CA PRO A 9 -16.48 -19.31 -12.78
C PRO A 9 -15.13 -18.54 -12.88
N ILE A 10 -14.78 -17.96 -14.05
CA ILE A 10 -13.51 -17.24 -14.31
C ILE A 10 -13.15 -16.28 -13.16
N ILE A 11 -14.15 -15.53 -12.70
CA ILE A 11 -14.17 -14.73 -11.47
C ILE A 11 -15.60 -14.79 -10.92
N ALA A 12 -15.81 -15.16 -9.65
CA ALA A 12 -17.09 -15.00 -8.95
C ALA A 12 -16.96 -13.93 -7.87
N ALA A 13 -18.01 -13.12 -7.70
CA ALA A 13 -18.21 -12.30 -6.51
C ALA A 13 -18.87 -13.16 -5.43
N LEU A 14 -18.32 -13.12 -4.23
CA LEU A 14 -18.78 -13.86 -3.05
C LEU A 14 -19.00 -12.89 -1.90
N ILE A 15 -19.84 -13.30 -0.96
CA ILE A 15 -20.14 -12.58 0.26
C ILE A 15 -19.87 -13.54 1.42
N ASP A 16 -19.11 -13.10 2.41
CA ASP A 16 -18.81 -13.84 3.63
C ASP A 16 -18.46 -12.86 4.76
N THR A 17 -18.32 -13.37 5.99
CA THR A 17 -17.93 -12.55 7.14
C THR A 17 -16.43 -12.27 7.12
N PHE A 18 -16.07 -10.98 7.20
CA PHE A 18 -14.69 -10.55 7.39
C PHE A 18 -14.48 -10.05 8.83
N ALA A 19 -13.50 -10.62 9.52
CA ALA A 19 -13.19 -10.29 10.90
C ALA A 19 -11.82 -9.62 11.02
N LEU A 20 -11.74 -8.54 11.80
CA LEU A 20 -10.51 -7.85 12.14
C LEU A 20 -10.37 -7.68 13.65
N PRO A 21 -9.15 -7.81 14.20
CA PRO A 21 -8.89 -7.40 15.57
C PRO A 21 -9.11 -5.88 15.74
N THR A 22 -9.76 -5.49 16.82
CA THR A 22 -9.75 -4.10 17.28
C THR A 22 -8.47 -3.81 18.06
N LEU A 23 -8.11 -2.54 18.19
CA LEU A 23 -6.98 -2.10 19.01
C LEU A 23 -7.54 -1.47 20.29
N LEU A 24 -7.12 -1.95 21.46
CA LEU A 24 -7.31 -1.21 22.71
C LEU A 24 -6.21 -0.16 22.83
N ASP A 25 -6.38 0.83 23.72
CA ASP A 25 -5.46 1.98 23.93
C ASP A 25 -4.00 1.62 24.29
N SER A 26 -3.63 0.33 24.27
CA SER A 26 -2.27 -0.19 24.44
C SER A 26 -1.73 -0.79 23.13
N PRO A 27 -0.47 -0.48 22.74
CA PRO A 27 0.17 -0.98 21.51
C PRO A 27 0.39 -2.50 21.47
N THR A 28 0.07 -3.20 22.56
CA THR A 28 0.29 -4.66 22.71
C THR A 28 -1.00 -5.44 22.90
N GLN A 29 -2.15 -4.79 23.09
CA GLN A 29 -3.39 -5.48 23.40
C GLN A 29 -4.34 -5.45 22.21
N VAL A 30 -4.44 -6.62 21.58
CA VAL A 30 -5.46 -6.91 20.58
C VAL A 30 -6.80 -7.03 21.28
N GLY A 31 -7.77 -6.24 20.84
CA GLY A 31 -9.13 -6.21 21.36
C GLY A 31 -10.06 -7.24 20.76
N PRO A 32 -11.36 -7.16 21.10
CA PRO A 32 -12.41 -7.98 20.52
C PRO A 32 -12.38 -7.93 18.98
N LEU A 33 -12.88 -8.97 18.34
CA LEU A 33 -13.03 -9.00 16.89
C LEU A 33 -14.18 -8.08 16.46
N ALA A 34 -13.91 -7.22 15.49
CA ALA A 34 -14.92 -6.53 14.72
C ALA A 34 -15.29 -7.40 13.51
N PHE A 35 -16.58 -7.52 13.22
CA PHE A 35 -17.10 -8.35 12.14
C PHE A 35 -17.81 -7.50 11.09
N ILE A 36 -17.64 -7.88 9.82
CA ILE A 36 -18.35 -7.34 8.67
C ILE A 36 -19.02 -8.53 7.98
N ASP A 37 -20.32 -8.73 8.22
CA ASP A 37 -21.02 -9.94 7.79
C ASP A 37 -21.28 -10.03 6.28
N ASN A 38 -21.33 -8.89 5.59
CA ASN A 38 -21.60 -8.81 4.15
C ASN A 38 -20.37 -8.35 3.37
N PHE A 39 -19.19 -8.89 3.71
CA PHE A 39 -17.96 -8.50 3.03
C PHE A 39 -17.89 -9.13 1.63
N ILE A 40 -17.84 -8.29 0.61
CA ILE A 40 -17.77 -8.67 -0.79
C ILE A 40 -16.31 -8.95 -1.16
N PHE A 41 -16.03 -10.13 -1.66
CA PHE A 41 -14.72 -10.49 -2.20
C PHE A 41 -14.87 -11.30 -3.48
N SER A 42 -13.75 -11.62 -4.11
CA SER A 42 -13.74 -12.38 -5.35
C SER A 42 -13.04 -13.72 -5.16
N SER A 43 -13.65 -14.78 -5.68
CA SER A 43 -12.95 -16.04 -5.92
C SER A 43 -12.44 -16.09 -7.35
N ALA A 44 -11.22 -16.59 -7.50
CA ALA A 44 -10.53 -16.69 -8.78
C ALA A 44 -9.74 -18.01 -8.83
N ARG A 45 -9.34 -18.41 -10.04
CA ARG A 45 -8.51 -19.60 -10.27
C ARG A 45 -7.16 -19.52 -9.56
N THR A 46 -6.64 -20.67 -9.15
CA THR A 46 -5.31 -20.79 -8.54
C THR A 46 -4.17 -20.33 -9.45
N ASP A 47 -4.39 -20.29 -10.77
CA ASP A 47 -3.45 -19.72 -11.74
C ASP A 47 -3.11 -18.24 -11.44
N PHE A 48 -4.02 -17.48 -10.83
CA PHE A 48 -3.77 -16.10 -10.42
C PHE A 48 -2.83 -15.97 -9.21
N LEU A 49 -2.50 -17.10 -8.55
CA LEU A 49 -1.51 -17.13 -7.47
C LEU A 49 -0.07 -17.29 -8.00
N LYS A 50 0.11 -17.54 -9.30
CA LYS A 50 1.44 -17.63 -9.92
C LYS A 50 2.17 -16.29 -9.75
N GLY A 51 3.40 -16.36 -9.24
CA GLY A 51 4.23 -15.17 -8.97
C GLY A 51 3.97 -14.50 -7.62
N LEU A 52 2.97 -14.94 -6.85
CA LEU A 52 2.78 -14.47 -5.48
C LEU A 52 3.65 -15.24 -4.47
N ALA A 53 3.72 -14.73 -3.24
CA ALA A 53 4.49 -15.36 -2.16
C ALA A 53 3.96 -16.78 -1.84
N LYS A 54 4.86 -17.67 -1.39
CA LYS A 54 4.49 -19.04 -1.02
C LYS A 54 3.43 -19.04 0.09
N CYS A 55 2.45 -19.93 -0.02
CA CYS A 55 1.34 -20.12 0.94
C CYS A 55 0.36 -18.95 1.06
N VAL A 56 0.25 -18.07 0.05
CA VAL A 56 -0.85 -17.09 0.00
C VAL A 56 -2.04 -17.64 -0.78
N SER A 57 -3.25 -17.29 -0.35
CA SER A 57 -4.50 -17.71 -0.99
C SER A 57 -5.15 -16.61 -1.83
N GLY A 58 -4.56 -15.41 -1.90
CA GLY A 58 -5.13 -14.28 -2.65
C GLY A 58 -4.45 -12.96 -2.34
N LEU A 59 -5.11 -11.86 -2.74
CA LEU A 59 -4.65 -10.48 -2.59
C LEU A 59 -5.67 -9.65 -1.81
N ALA A 60 -5.17 -8.79 -0.94
CA ALA A 60 -5.97 -7.81 -0.20
C ALA A 60 -5.93 -6.46 -0.94
N ALA A 61 -7.08 -6.01 -1.46
CA ALA A 61 -7.16 -4.76 -2.20
C ALA A 61 -7.36 -3.56 -1.28
N LEU A 62 -6.43 -2.59 -1.36
CA LEU A 62 -6.43 -1.34 -0.58
C LEU A 62 -6.69 -0.10 -1.45
N GLY A 63 -7.07 -0.29 -2.72
CA GLY A 63 -7.32 0.78 -3.68
C GLY A 63 -8.64 1.52 -3.43
N ARG A 64 -8.93 2.50 -4.30
CA ARG A 64 -10.15 3.33 -4.24
C ARG A 64 -11.31 2.73 -5.06
N SER A 65 -11.63 1.47 -4.80
CA SER A 65 -12.77 0.75 -5.41
C SER A 65 -13.85 0.47 -4.38
N LYS A 66 -15.13 0.45 -4.78
CA LYS A 66 -16.25 0.18 -3.87
C LYS A 66 -16.14 -1.12 -3.06
N ILE A 67 -15.39 -2.10 -3.59
CA ILE A 67 -15.16 -3.42 -2.96
C ILE A 67 -13.79 -3.54 -2.28
N SER A 68 -13.03 -2.46 -2.07
CA SER A 68 -11.76 -2.54 -1.34
C SER A 68 -12.00 -2.64 0.16
N ILE A 69 -11.01 -3.16 0.89
CA ILE A 69 -11.11 -3.32 2.35
C ILE A 69 -11.40 -1.98 3.05
N PRO A 70 -10.70 -0.86 2.76
CA PRO A 70 -10.97 0.40 3.44
C PRO A 70 -12.38 0.95 3.18
N VAL A 71 -12.91 0.77 1.95
CA VAL A 71 -14.25 1.26 1.60
C VAL A 71 -15.30 0.42 2.30
N GLN A 72 -15.24 -0.91 2.18
CA GLN A 72 -16.21 -1.80 2.83
C GLN A 72 -16.17 -1.69 4.35
N PHE A 73 -14.99 -1.45 4.94
CA PHE A 73 -14.86 -1.18 6.36
C PHE A 73 -15.59 0.10 6.77
N HIS A 74 -15.40 1.19 6.01
CA HIS A 74 -16.09 2.45 6.29
C HIS A 74 -17.62 2.32 6.14
N GLU A 75 -18.10 1.60 5.13
CA GLU A 75 -19.54 1.35 4.97
C GLU A 75 -20.14 0.56 6.14
N ALA A 76 -19.43 -0.46 6.64
CA ALA A 76 -19.87 -1.24 7.81
C ALA A 76 -19.80 -0.45 9.12
N PHE A 77 -18.86 0.50 9.23
CA PHE A 77 -18.62 1.31 10.42
C PHE A 77 -18.60 2.80 10.04
N SER A 78 -19.75 3.36 9.66
CA SER A 78 -19.82 4.72 9.06
C SER A 78 -19.37 5.86 9.98
N SER A 79 -19.30 5.62 11.29
CA SER A 79 -18.71 6.56 12.27
C SER A 79 -17.17 6.61 12.20
N SER A 80 -16.53 5.64 11.56
CA SER A 80 -15.08 5.59 11.40
C SER A 80 -14.61 6.42 10.19
N PRO A 81 -13.42 7.05 10.25
CA PRO A 81 -12.83 7.72 9.11
C PRO A 81 -12.65 6.79 7.89
N HIS A 82 -12.95 7.28 6.70
CA HIS A 82 -12.66 6.58 5.45
C HIS A 82 -11.17 6.65 5.08
N CYS A 83 -10.32 6.03 5.88
CA CYS A 83 -8.87 5.96 5.67
C CYS A 83 -8.28 4.65 6.19
N PHE A 84 -7.05 4.38 5.78
CA PHE A 84 -6.24 3.30 6.31
C PHE A 84 -4.78 3.77 6.40
N SER A 85 -3.99 3.08 7.22
CA SER A 85 -2.55 3.29 7.31
C SER A 85 -1.81 1.96 7.30
N LEU A 86 -0.60 1.96 6.76
CA LEU A 86 0.27 0.79 6.65
C LEU A 86 1.62 1.07 7.30
N CYS A 87 2.05 0.15 8.15
CA CYS A 87 3.44 0.08 8.62
C CYS A 87 4.01 -1.26 8.14
N LEU A 88 4.79 -1.21 7.06
CA LEU A 88 5.40 -2.41 6.48
C LEU A 88 6.74 -2.71 7.16
N SER A 89 6.97 -3.98 7.49
CA SER A 89 8.24 -4.45 8.00
C SER A 89 9.20 -4.76 6.85
N ALA A 90 10.49 -4.45 7.01
CA ALA A 90 11.54 -4.63 6.00
C ALA A 90 11.95 -6.10 5.75
N GLY A 91 11.03 -7.06 5.94
CA GLY A 91 11.22 -8.47 5.58
C GLY A 91 11.47 -9.44 6.73
N SER A 92 11.40 -9.00 8.00
CA SER A 92 11.50 -9.92 9.13
C SER A 92 10.15 -10.59 9.41
N LYS A 93 10.09 -11.92 9.24
CA LYS A 93 8.94 -12.74 9.67
C LYS A 93 8.69 -12.67 11.18
N SER A 94 9.72 -12.31 11.96
CA SER A 94 9.64 -12.21 13.42
C SER A 94 9.07 -10.86 13.91
N LYS A 95 8.92 -9.87 13.01
CA LYS A 95 8.38 -8.54 13.34
C LYS A 95 7.37 -8.17 12.26
N PRO A 96 6.13 -8.66 12.34
CA PRO A 96 5.12 -8.39 11.32
C PRO A 96 4.82 -6.88 11.27
N GLY A 97 4.57 -6.38 10.06
CA GLY A 97 3.97 -5.07 9.87
C GLY A 97 2.49 -5.07 10.28
N VAL A 98 1.88 -3.90 10.31
CA VAL A 98 0.48 -3.70 10.70
C VAL A 98 -0.25 -2.81 9.71
N ALA A 99 -1.54 -3.06 9.55
CA ALA A 99 -2.46 -2.24 8.76
C ALA A 99 -3.61 -1.81 9.68
N PHE A 100 -3.89 -0.51 9.72
CA PHE A 100 -5.02 0.04 10.48
C PHE A 100 -6.07 0.55 9.51
N PHE A 101 -7.35 0.26 9.81
CA PHE A 101 -8.50 0.71 9.03
C PHE A 101 -9.40 1.54 9.92
N GLY A 102 -9.99 2.61 9.38
CA GLY A 102 -10.96 3.39 10.14
C GLY A 102 -10.35 4.19 11.29
N SER A 103 -9.07 4.53 11.24
CA SER A 103 -8.38 5.29 12.28
C SER A 103 -7.43 6.31 11.67
N LYS A 104 -7.29 7.46 12.34
CA LYS A 104 -6.29 8.49 12.05
C LYS A 104 -5.16 8.52 13.09
N GLY A 105 -5.17 7.58 14.03
CA GLY A 105 -4.30 7.53 15.19
C GLY A 105 -5.09 7.42 16.51
N PRO A 106 -4.39 7.30 17.65
CA PRO A 106 -2.92 7.31 17.75
C PRO A 106 -2.28 6.04 17.16
N TYR A 107 -1.07 6.16 16.61
CA TYR A 107 -0.28 5.04 16.09
C TYR A 107 0.92 4.81 17.00
N ILE A 108 0.70 4.03 18.06
CA ILE A 108 1.67 3.85 19.13
C ILE A 108 2.62 2.68 18.80
N PHE A 109 3.93 2.95 18.75
CA PHE A 109 4.95 1.93 18.52
C PHE A 109 5.97 1.86 19.66
N LEU A 110 6.53 0.66 19.88
CA LEU A 110 7.55 0.36 20.89
C LEU A 110 8.96 0.28 20.27
N PRO A 111 10.02 0.54 21.06
CA PRO A 111 10.01 0.97 22.46
C PRO A 111 9.72 2.47 22.62
N GLY A 112 9.13 2.86 23.75
CA GLY A 112 8.93 4.28 24.10
C GLY A 112 7.55 4.87 23.81
N SER A 113 6.58 4.06 23.35
CA SER A 113 5.17 4.47 23.14
C SER A 113 5.02 5.78 22.36
N ILE A 114 5.76 5.90 21.27
CA ILE A 114 5.72 7.09 20.42
C ILE A 114 4.49 7.01 19.52
N ASP A 115 3.67 8.06 19.54
CA ASP A 115 2.54 8.23 18.64
C ASP A 115 2.98 8.91 17.34
N LEU A 116 3.11 8.12 16.28
CA LEU A 116 3.54 8.61 14.96
C LEU A 116 2.47 9.43 14.23
N SER A 117 1.20 9.41 14.68
CA SER A 117 0.11 10.14 14.01
C SER A 117 0.35 11.65 13.98
N LYS A 118 1.10 12.18 14.96
CA LYS A 118 1.42 13.59 15.11
C LYS A 118 2.56 14.08 14.20
N SER A 119 3.32 13.15 13.61
CA SER A 119 4.46 13.47 12.74
C SER A 119 4.17 13.22 11.27
N LEU A 120 2.90 12.97 10.92
CA LEU A 120 2.50 12.72 9.54
C LEU A 120 2.58 13.99 8.69
N LEU A 121 3.26 13.86 7.55
CA LEU A 121 3.28 14.86 6.50
C LEU A 121 2.31 14.44 5.40
N TYR A 122 1.51 15.41 4.93
CA TYR A 122 0.43 15.15 3.99
C TYR A 122 0.69 15.79 2.63
N THR A 123 0.27 15.08 1.60
CA THR A 123 0.21 15.57 0.21
C THR A 123 -1.15 15.18 -0.38
N PRO A 124 -1.74 15.99 -1.28
CA PRO A 124 -2.97 15.62 -1.96
C PRO A 124 -2.84 14.29 -2.71
N LEU A 125 -3.81 13.40 -2.50
CA LEU A 125 -3.89 12.14 -3.24
C LEU A 125 -4.64 12.36 -4.56
N LEU A 126 -3.91 12.33 -5.66
CA LEU A 126 -4.47 12.46 -7.01
C LEU A 126 -5.03 11.12 -7.49
N LEU A 127 -6.25 11.15 -8.01
CA LEU A 127 -6.83 10.02 -8.73
C LEU A 127 -6.46 10.13 -10.20
N ASN A 128 -5.85 9.08 -10.74
CA ASN A 128 -5.64 8.98 -12.18
C ASN A 128 -6.87 8.31 -12.82
N PRO A 129 -7.77 9.04 -13.50
CA PRO A 129 -8.85 8.42 -14.25
C PRO A 129 -8.26 7.75 -15.48
N VAL A 130 -8.47 6.44 -15.62
CA VAL A 130 -7.83 5.65 -16.68
C VAL A 130 -8.20 6.14 -18.09
N VAL A 131 -9.33 6.84 -18.30
CA VAL A 131 -9.72 7.59 -19.53
C VAL A 131 -10.89 8.51 -19.12
N ALA A 132 -11.07 9.80 -19.42
CA ALA A 132 -10.35 10.82 -20.16
C ALA A 132 -10.28 12.10 -19.29
N LEU A 133 -9.11 12.73 -19.14
CA LEU A 133 -9.02 14.09 -18.61
C LEU A 133 -8.00 14.92 -19.38
N ASN A 134 -8.26 16.23 -19.36
CA ASN A 134 -7.40 17.28 -19.87
C ASN A 134 -5.99 17.13 -19.29
N GLN A 135 -5.00 17.00 -20.18
CA GLN A 135 -3.59 16.75 -19.87
C GLN A 135 -2.99 17.79 -18.93
N ALA A 136 -3.56 19.00 -18.86
CA ALA A 136 -3.16 20.08 -17.96
C ALA A 136 -3.19 19.71 -16.46
N LEU A 137 -4.03 18.75 -16.04
CA LEU A 137 -4.11 18.33 -14.62
C LEU A 137 -3.05 17.30 -14.21
N LEU A 138 -2.35 16.70 -15.18
CA LEU A 138 -1.27 15.73 -14.97
C LEU A 138 0.12 16.32 -15.24
N ALA A 139 0.17 17.62 -15.57
CA ALA A 139 1.39 18.34 -15.89
C ALA A 139 2.27 18.51 -14.64
N ILE A 140 3.42 17.83 -14.61
CA ILE A 140 4.50 18.15 -13.67
C ILE A 140 5.23 19.38 -14.26
N ASP A 141 4.67 20.57 -14.03
CA ASP A 141 5.13 21.94 -14.41
C ASP A 141 4.11 22.81 -15.16
N GLY A 142 2.93 22.28 -15.48
CA GLY A 142 1.87 23.05 -16.15
C GLY A 142 2.02 23.20 -17.68
N GLU A 143 3.10 22.74 -18.30
CA GLU A 143 3.39 23.02 -19.71
C GLU A 143 3.93 21.80 -20.50
N ASN A 144 3.32 20.61 -20.39
CA ASN A 144 3.37 19.47 -21.36
C ASN A 144 3.79 18.10 -20.80
N GLY A 145 4.20 17.98 -19.53
CA GLY A 145 4.65 16.68 -18.97
C GLY A 145 3.50 15.79 -18.49
N SER A 146 3.13 14.71 -19.20
CA SER A 146 2.21 13.70 -18.65
C SER A 146 2.94 12.79 -17.65
N GLY A 147 2.89 13.12 -16.36
CA GLY A 147 3.62 12.41 -15.31
C GLY A 147 2.77 12.04 -14.08
N GLY A 148 3.37 11.33 -13.14
CA GLY A 148 2.74 11.04 -11.85
C GLY A 148 3.51 10.01 -11.02
N THR A 149 3.30 10.03 -9.71
CA THR A 149 3.91 9.08 -8.77
C THR A 149 2.86 8.12 -8.22
N LYS A 150 3.07 6.82 -8.43
CA LYS A 150 2.19 5.76 -7.93
C LYS A 150 2.83 5.06 -6.73
N ILE A 151 2.08 4.95 -5.63
CA ILE A 151 2.44 4.09 -4.51
C ILE A 151 1.95 2.66 -4.81
N SER A 152 2.83 1.67 -4.66
CA SER A 152 2.52 0.28 -4.93
C SER A 152 3.17 -0.65 -3.91
N THR A 153 2.43 -1.66 -3.45
CA THR A 153 2.93 -2.74 -2.60
C THR A 153 3.18 -4.04 -3.36
N VAL A 154 2.85 -4.08 -4.67
CA VAL A 154 3.09 -5.27 -5.53
C VAL A 154 4.42 -5.20 -6.27
N VAL A 155 5.03 -4.01 -6.36
CA VAL A 155 6.38 -3.81 -6.90
C VAL A 155 7.30 -3.52 -5.70
N PRO A 156 8.32 -4.37 -5.42
CA PRO A 156 9.12 -4.27 -4.20
C PRO A 156 10.12 -3.11 -4.21
N TYR A 157 10.47 -2.61 -5.38
CA TYR A 157 11.41 -1.50 -5.56
C TYR A 157 10.73 -0.34 -6.30
N ILE A 158 11.30 0.85 -6.12
CA ILE A 158 10.90 2.02 -6.90
C ILE A 158 11.16 1.71 -8.38
N LYS A 159 10.15 1.95 -9.22
CA LYS A 159 10.25 1.87 -10.67
C LYS A 159 10.15 3.27 -11.23
N LEU A 160 11.19 3.69 -11.97
CA LEU A 160 11.29 5.00 -12.59
C LEU A 160 11.20 4.86 -14.12
N GLU A 161 10.72 5.91 -14.77
CA GLU A 161 10.88 6.08 -16.21
C GLU A 161 12.39 6.22 -16.53
N THR A 162 12.82 5.72 -17.69
CA THR A 162 14.24 5.57 -18.02
C THR A 162 15.02 6.86 -17.89
N SER A 163 14.51 7.98 -18.41
CA SER A 163 15.21 9.27 -18.32
C SER A 163 15.35 9.76 -16.87
N ILE A 164 14.32 9.53 -16.04
CA ILE A 164 14.35 9.85 -14.60
C ILE A 164 15.35 8.93 -13.87
N TYR A 165 15.38 7.64 -14.21
CA TYR A 165 16.31 6.68 -13.63
C TYR A 165 17.77 7.04 -13.92
N GLU A 166 18.09 7.35 -15.18
CA GLU A 166 19.44 7.71 -15.61
C GLU A 166 19.92 9.00 -14.94
N ALA A 167 19.07 10.03 -14.89
CA ALA A 167 19.36 11.26 -14.18
C ALA A 167 19.59 11.02 -12.67
N PHE A 168 18.74 10.21 -12.05
CA PHE A 168 18.84 9.88 -10.62
C PHE A 168 20.12 9.12 -10.30
N ILE A 169 20.42 8.05 -11.04
CA ILE A 169 21.59 7.21 -10.75
C ILE A 169 22.89 7.97 -11.03
N GLY A 170 22.93 8.81 -12.07
CA GLY A 170 24.09 9.66 -12.35
C GLY A 170 24.38 10.64 -11.21
N ALA A 171 23.36 11.34 -10.72
CA ALA A 171 23.51 12.24 -9.57
C ALA A 171 23.89 11.49 -8.29
N PHE A 172 23.23 10.36 -8.00
CA PHE A 172 23.51 9.54 -6.83
C PHE A 172 24.94 9.03 -6.81
N LEU A 173 25.44 8.50 -7.93
CA LEU A 173 26.81 7.98 -8.04
C LEU A 173 27.85 9.09 -7.87
N LYS A 174 27.62 10.27 -8.44
CA LYS A 174 28.51 11.43 -8.30
C LYS A 174 28.67 11.88 -6.84
N GLU A 175 27.56 11.92 -6.10
CA GLU A 175 27.60 12.28 -4.67
C GLU A 175 28.23 11.16 -3.84
N ALA A 176 27.90 9.90 -4.12
CA ALA A 176 28.49 8.75 -3.43
C ALA A 176 30.01 8.67 -3.63
N SER A 177 30.51 8.86 -4.86
CA SER A 177 31.96 8.86 -5.12
C SER A 177 32.68 9.99 -4.38
N SER A 178 32.04 11.16 -4.28
CA SER A 178 32.60 12.32 -3.57
C SER A 178 32.62 12.09 -2.05
N ALA A 179 31.55 11.52 -1.49
CA ALA A 179 31.45 11.24 -0.06
C ALA A 179 32.42 10.12 0.41
N PHE A 180 32.68 9.13 -0.45
CA PHE A 180 33.53 7.99 -0.13
C PHE A 180 34.93 8.04 -0.75
N HIS A 181 35.31 9.17 -1.39
CA HIS A 181 36.64 9.33 -2.01
C HIS A 181 36.98 8.23 -3.04
N LEU A 182 35.97 7.71 -3.75
CA LEU A 182 36.12 6.65 -4.75
C LEU A 182 36.54 7.26 -6.10
N TYR A 183 37.77 7.77 -6.19
CA TYR A 183 38.32 8.38 -7.43
C TYR A 183 38.62 7.38 -8.57
N CYS A 184 38.15 6.13 -8.49
CA CYS A 184 38.46 5.09 -9.48
C CYS A 184 37.33 4.81 -10.49
N TYR A 185 36.20 5.53 -10.47
CA TYR A 185 35.08 5.28 -11.39
C TYR A 185 34.99 6.23 -12.61
N ASP A 186 35.98 7.09 -12.82
CA ASP A 186 35.97 8.09 -13.91
C ASP A 186 36.42 7.55 -15.28
N LYS A 187 36.51 6.22 -15.46
CA LYS A 187 36.84 5.59 -16.75
C LYS A 187 36.04 4.32 -17.01
N ALA A 188 34.76 4.45 -17.30
CA ALA A 188 34.01 3.43 -18.04
C ALA A 188 32.70 4.00 -18.60
N PHE A 189 32.78 4.93 -19.55
CA PHE A 189 31.83 5.08 -20.66
C PHE A 189 32.58 5.64 -21.86
#